data_AF-A0A429MR51-F1
#
_entry.id   AF-A0A429MR51-F1
#
_cell.length_a   1.000
_cell.length_b   1.000
_cell.length_c   1.000
_cell.angle_alpha   90.00
_cell.angle_beta   90.00
_cell.angle_gamma   90.00
#
_symmetry.space_group_name_H-M   'P 1'
#
loop_
_entity.id
_entity.type
_entity.pdbx_description
1 polymer ?
#
loop_
_entity_poly.entity_id
_entity_poly.type
_entity_poly.pdbx_seq_one_letter_code
_entity_poly.pdbx_strand_id
1 'polypeptide(L)'
;MIPKDQYPSDVKILRVVSINVNGLRSSVTKGLLEWLEQSDADVVCMQESRITHEQWTEKFRPEGWHTHLFPAERAGYAGTAIYSRLPFVSIKDGLGFELADSQGRFISAEF
;
A
#
# COMPACT_ATOMS: atom_id res chain seq x y z
N MET A 1 15.70 -1.61 11.07
CA MET A 1 15.69 -2.74 10.10
C MET A 1 17.12 -3.01 9.68
N ILE A 2 17.48 -4.25 9.38
CA ILE A 2 18.80 -4.59 8.80
C ILE A 2 18.83 -4.02 7.37
N PRO A 3 19.73 -3.08 7.04
CA PRO A 3 19.92 -2.57 5.69
C PRO A 3 20.13 -3.69 4.66
N LYS A 4 19.59 -3.54 3.43
CA LYS A 4 19.69 -4.61 2.41
C LYS A 4 21.13 -4.91 2.00
N ASP A 5 22.02 -3.94 2.10
CA ASP A 5 23.46 -4.06 1.80
C ASP A 5 24.23 -4.89 2.84
N GLN A 6 23.62 -5.26 3.97
CA GLN A 6 24.20 -6.20 4.94
C GLN A 6 23.93 -7.68 4.60
N TYR A 7 23.10 -7.97 3.59
CA TYR A 7 22.90 -9.32 3.09
C TYR A 7 23.93 -9.67 2.00
N PRO A 8 24.26 -10.95 1.80
CA PRO A 8 25.13 -11.39 0.71
C PRO A 8 24.63 -10.89 -0.65
N SER A 9 25.54 -10.42 -1.51
CA SER A 9 25.21 -9.76 -2.78
C SER A 9 24.59 -10.69 -3.82
N ASP A 10 24.73 -12.01 -3.65
CA ASP A 10 24.09 -13.05 -4.47
C ASP A 10 22.63 -13.31 -4.08
N VAL A 11 22.17 -12.73 -2.96
CA VAL A 11 20.79 -12.90 -2.48
C VAL A 11 19.95 -11.68 -2.85
N LYS A 12 18.83 -11.92 -3.53
CA LYS A 12 17.80 -10.89 -3.75
C LYS A 12 16.93 -10.78 -2.50
N ILE A 13 16.94 -9.61 -1.87
CA ILE A 13 16.13 -9.32 -0.68
C ILE A 13 14.90 -8.52 -1.09
N LEU A 14 13.71 -9.08 -0.87
CA LEU A 14 12.44 -8.38 -0.97
C LEU A 14 12.05 -7.87 0.42
N ARG A 15 11.91 -6.55 0.58
CA ARG A 15 11.42 -5.92 1.80
C ARG A 15 9.95 -5.55 1.64
N VAL A 16 9.11 -6.26 2.39
CA VAL A 16 7.68 -5.98 2.54
C VAL A 16 7.45 -5.28 3.87
N VAL A 17 6.79 -4.13 3.84
CA VAL A 17 6.38 -3.39 5.03
C VAL A 17 4.85 -3.41 5.12
N SER A 18 4.32 -3.65 6.32
CA SER A 18 2.89 -3.50 6.59
C SER A 18 2.68 -2.38 7.61
N ILE A 19 1.81 -1.42 7.29
CA ILE A 19 1.49 -0.29 8.17
C ILE A 19 -0.02 -0.01 8.15
N ASN A 20 -0.61 0.11 9.33
CA ASN A 20 -1.92 0.75 9.45
C ASN A 20 -1.70 2.27 9.49
N VAL A 21 -2.17 2.97 8.46
CA VAL A 21 -1.92 4.41 8.30
C VAL A 21 -2.96 5.29 8.99
N ASN A 22 -4.04 4.72 9.54
CA ASN A 22 -5.13 5.43 10.23
C ASN A 22 -5.58 6.71 9.47
N GLY A 23 -5.74 6.60 8.15
CA GLY A 23 -6.04 7.69 7.24
C GLY A 23 -4.83 8.14 6.42
N LEU A 24 -4.83 7.74 5.15
CA LEU A 24 -3.71 7.98 4.23
C LEU A 24 -3.46 9.47 3.97
N ARG A 25 -4.51 10.30 3.92
CA ARG A 25 -4.38 11.76 3.82
C ARG A 25 -3.54 12.36 4.94
N SER A 26 -3.81 11.96 6.18
CA SER A 26 -3.07 12.46 7.35
C SER A 26 -1.62 11.97 7.31
N SER A 27 -1.42 10.71 6.94
CA SER A 27 -0.09 10.10 6.84
C SER A 27 0.77 10.76 5.76
N VAL A 28 0.21 11.10 4.59
CA VAL A 28 0.92 11.89 3.57
C VAL A 28 1.34 13.25 4.13
N THR A 29 0.46 13.97 4.82
CA THR A 29 0.83 15.25 5.47
C THR A 29 1.92 15.10 6.54
N LYS A 30 2.07 13.90 7.13
CA LYS A 30 3.06 13.60 8.16
C LYS A 30 4.38 13.04 7.61
N GLY A 31 4.56 13.01 6.29
CA GLY A 31 5.82 12.59 5.67
C GLY A 31 5.83 11.16 5.13
N LEU A 32 4.68 10.54 4.85
CA LEU A 32 4.63 9.16 4.36
C LEU A 32 5.38 8.99 3.03
N LEU A 33 5.27 9.93 2.10
CA LEU A 33 5.88 9.80 0.78
C LEU A 33 7.41 9.92 0.86
N GLU A 34 7.89 10.87 1.65
CA GLU A 34 9.30 11.06 1.98
C GLU A 34 9.86 9.81 2.69
N TRP A 35 9.08 9.20 3.58
CA TRP A 35 9.44 7.93 4.20
C TRP A 35 9.51 6.78 3.18
N LEU A 36 8.57 6.69 2.22
CA LEU A 36 8.60 5.64 1.19
C LEU A 36 9.92 5.68 0.40
N GLU A 37 10.41 6.86 0.05
CA GLU A 37 11.69 7.05 -0.66
C GLU A 37 12.89 6.56 0.15
N GLN A 38 12.88 6.73 1.47
CA GLN A 38 14.00 6.42 2.37
C GLN A 38 13.91 5.04 3.03
N SER A 39 12.75 4.40 2.98
CA SER A 39 12.45 3.16 3.73
C SER A 39 13.19 1.92 3.22
N ASP A 40 13.71 1.97 1.99
CA ASP A 40 14.25 0.81 1.26
C ASP A 40 13.21 -0.36 1.22
N ALA A 41 11.92 -0.02 1.22
CA ALA A 41 10.83 -0.96 1.00
C ALA A 41 10.60 -1.19 -0.50
N ASP A 42 10.26 -2.43 -0.85
CA ASP A 42 9.88 -2.82 -2.22
C ASP A 42 8.37 -2.96 -2.36
N VAL A 43 7.70 -3.35 -1.27
CA VAL A 43 6.24 -3.46 -1.17
C VAL A 43 5.80 -2.86 0.16
N VAL A 44 4.76 -2.03 0.13
CA VAL A 44 4.12 -1.45 1.32
C VAL A 44 2.63 -1.75 1.29
N CYS A 45 2.18 -2.56 2.24
CA CYS A 45 0.79 -2.90 2.45
C CYS A 45 0.20 -1.97 3.50
N MET A 46 -0.84 -1.23 3.13
CA MET A 46 -1.45 -0.21 3.98
C MET A 46 -2.89 -0.58 4.35
N GLN A 47 -3.19 -0.45 5.64
CA GLN A 47 -4.54 -0.62 6.17
C GLN A 47 -5.10 0.71 6.68
N GLU A 48 -6.43 0.81 6.69
CA GLU A 48 -7.15 2.01 7.07
C GLU A 48 -6.76 3.23 6.23
N SER A 49 -6.81 3.05 4.91
CA SER A 49 -6.56 4.15 3.97
C SER A 49 -7.56 5.29 4.18
N ARG A 50 -8.84 4.97 4.47
CA ARG A 50 -9.95 5.92 4.68
C ARG A 50 -10.06 6.97 3.57
N ILE A 51 -9.76 6.53 2.35
CA ILE A 51 -9.82 7.30 1.11
C ILE A 51 -10.88 6.68 0.19
N THR A 52 -11.64 7.54 -0.49
CA THR A 52 -12.59 7.11 -1.54
C THR A 52 -11.91 7.10 -2.91
N HIS A 53 -12.54 6.47 -3.90
CA HIS A 53 -12.00 6.41 -5.26
C HIS A 53 -11.82 7.81 -5.88
N GLU A 54 -12.71 8.75 -5.60
CA GLU A 54 -12.65 10.14 -6.08
C GLU A 54 -11.52 10.94 -5.45
N GLN A 55 -11.15 10.60 -4.21
CA GLN A 55 -10.04 11.21 -3.49
C GLN A 55 -8.68 10.63 -3.92
N TRP A 56 -8.67 9.48 -4.59
CA TRP A 56 -7.48 8.77 -5.03
C TRP A 56 -6.88 9.39 -6.29
N THR A 57 -6.15 10.50 -6.10
CA THR A 57 -5.49 11.28 -7.16
C THR A 57 -3.98 11.03 -7.23
N GLU A 58 -3.29 11.69 -8.17
CA GLU A 58 -1.83 11.62 -8.34
C GLU A 58 -1.04 11.95 -7.07
N LYS A 59 -1.61 12.71 -6.13
CA LYS A 59 -0.99 12.97 -4.82
C LYS A 59 -0.68 11.69 -4.04
N PHE A 60 -1.39 10.60 -4.30
CA PHE A 60 -1.16 9.31 -3.66
C PHE A 60 -0.39 8.31 -4.54
N ARG A 61 0.05 8.72 -5.73
CA ARG A 61 0.75 7.87 -6.70
C ARG A 61 2.17 8.40 -6.91
N PRO A 62 3.07 8.22 -5.92
CA PRO A 62 4.44 8.69 -6.06
C PRO A 62 5.14 8.02 -7.25
N GLU A 63 6.03 8.76 -7.91
CA GLU A 63 6.80 8.24 -9.05
C GLU A 63 7.61 6.99 -8.66
N GLY A 64 7.72 6.04 -9.58
CA GLY A 64 8.43 4.78 -9.34
C GLY A 64 7.68 3.78 -8.45
N TRP A 65 6.43 4.06 -8.08
CA TRP A 65 5.55 3.13 -7.37
C TRP A 65 4.31 2.78 -8.19
N HIS A 66 4.09 1.49 -8.38
CA HIS A 66 2.81 0.92 -8.75
C HIS A 66 1.89 0.94 -7.52
N THR A 67 0.69 1.48 -7.66
CA THR A 67 -0.23 1.67 -6.53
C THR A 67 -1.61 1.14 -6.86
N HIS A 68 -2.26 0.56 -5.86
CA HIS A 68 -3.65 0.12 -5.95
C HIS A 68 -4.38 0.42 -4.64
N LEU A 69 -5.66 0.76 -4.75
CA LEU A 69 -6.53 1.11 -3.64
C LEU A 69 -7.79 0.25 -3.73
N PHE A 70 -8.13 -0.41 -2.62
CA PHE A 70 -9.44 -0.98 -2.40
C PHE A 70 -10.17 -0.20 -1.29
N PRO A 71 -11.01 0.78 -1.65
CA PRO A 71 -11.68 1.63 -0.68
C PRO A 71 -12.87 0.90 -0.04
N ALA A 72 -13.26 1.33 1.17
CA ALA A 72 -14.56 0.96 1.71
C ALA A 72 -15.68 1.74 1.01
N GLU A 73 -16.88 1.17 0.94
CA GLU A 73 -18.08 1.87 0.44
C GLU A 73 -18.43 3.08 1.33
N ARG A 74 -18.28 2.91 2.65
CA ARG A 74 -18.48 4.01 3.60
C ARG A 74 -17.29 4.97 3.57
N ALA A 75 -17.52 6.20 3.14
CA ALA A 75 -16.52 7.26 3.13
C ALA A 75 -15.87 7.47 4.52
N GLY A 76 -14.54 7.58 4.53
CA GLY A 76 -13.75 7.79 5.76
C GLY A 76 -13.61 6.56 6.67
N TYR A 77 -14.05 5.38 6.22
CA TYR A 77 -13.96 4.13 6.97
C TYR A 77 -13.01 3.14 6.28
N ALA A 78 -12.33 2.30 7.06
CA ALA A 78 -11.51 1.17 6.62
C ALA A 78 -10.70 1.43 5.33
N GLY A 79 -10.76 0.51 4.36
CA GLY A 79 -9.99 0.55 3.11
C GLY A 79 -8.55 0.07 3.25
N THR A 80 -8.01 -0.46 2.16
CA THR A 80 -6.63 -0.95 2.04
C THR A 80 -5.98 -0.39 0.79
N ALA A 81 -4.66 -0.27 0.81
CA ALA A 81 -3.87 0.09 -0.36
C ALA A 81 -2.58 -0.71 -0.40
N ILE A 82 -2.06 -0.96 -1.59
CA ILE A 82 -0.75 -1.60 -1.78
C ILE A 82 0.10 -0.76 -2.73
N TYR A 83 1.33 -0.52 -2.33
CA TYR A 83 2.33 0.22 -3.08
C TYR A 83 3.47 -0.74 -3.36
N SER A 84 3.94 -0.83 -4.60
CA SER A 84 5.11 -1.64 -4.94
C SER A 84 6.00 -0.95 -5.95
N ARG A 85 7.32 -1.15 -5.82
CA ARG A 85 8.30 -0.79 -6.84
C ARG A 85 8.31 -1.79 -8.01
N LEU A 86 7.73 -2.97 -7.82
CA LEU A 86 7.57 -3.99 -8.85
C LEU A 86 6.20 -3.83 -9.51
N PRO A 87 6.08 -4.05 -10.84
CA PRO A 87 4.79 -4.07 -11.50
C PRO A 87 3.95 -5.26 -11.00
N PHE A 88 2.65 -5.06 -10.83
CA PHE A 88 1.72 -6.15 -10.52
C PHE A 88 1.51 -7.03 -11.76
N VAL A 89 1.66 -8.35 -11.61
CA VAL A 89 1.23 -9.35 -12.61
C VAL A 89 -0.29 -9.49 -12.57
N SER A 90 -0.84 -9.57 -11.37
CA SER A 90 -2.29 -9.62 -11.14
C SER A 90 -2.62 -8.94 -9.81
N ILE A 91 -3.86 -8.45 -9.71
CA ILE A 91 -4.38 -7.85 -8.49
C ILE A 91 -5.83 -8.25 -8.30
N LYS A 92 -6.20 -8.56 -7.06
CA LYS A 92 -7.55 -8.96 -6.70
C LYS A 92 -7.96 -8.29 -5.40
N ASP A 93 -9.17 -7.73 -5.43
CA ASP A 93 -9.85 -7.15 -4.29
C ASP A 93 -10.82 -8.15 -3.69
N GLY A 94 -10.96 -8.11 -2.36
CA GLY A 94 -11.98 -8.83 -1.63
C GLY A 94 -11.70 -10.32 -1.42
N LEU A 95 -12.51 -10.90 -0.55
CA LEU A 95 -12.48 -12.30 -0.14
C LEU A 95 -13.77 -13.05 -0.51
N GLY A 96 -14.76 -12.37 -1.09
CA GLY A 96 -16.03 -12.96 -1.49
C GLY A 96 -17.07 -12.99 -0.38
N PHE A 97 -16.91 -12.18 0.67
CA PHE A 97 -17.91 -12.01 1.72
C PHE A 97 -18.06 -10.55 2.11
N GLU A 98 -19.29 -10.17 2.46
CA GLU A 98 -19.74 -8.78 2.59
C GLU A 98 -18.85 -7.94 3.52
N LEU A 99 -18.45 -8.48 4.68
CA LEU A 99 -17.62 -7.75 5.64
C LEU A 99 -16.24 -7.35 5.07
N ALA A 100 -15.63 -8.18 4.23
CA ALA A 100 -14.37 -7.85 3.59
C ALA A 100 -14.57 -6.90 2.40
N ASP A 101 -15.57 -7.20 1.58
CA ASP A 101 -15.72 -6.61 0.26
C ASP A 101 -16.35 -5.21 0.32
N SER A 102 -17.37 -5.01 1.15
CA SER A 102 -17.99 -3.68 1.36
C SER A 102 -17.09 -2.70 2.11
N GLN A 103 -16.06 -3.20 2.79
CA GLN A 103 -15.20 -2.41 3.67
C GLN A 103 -13.76 -2.27 3.15
N GLY A 104 -13.48 -2.78 1.94
CA GLY A 104 -12.18 -2.62 1.30
C GLY A 104 -11.03 -3.29 2.06
N ARG A 105 -11.26 -4.47 2.68
CA ARG A 105 -10.34 -5.02 3.71
C ARG A 105 -9.23 -5.93 3.19
N PHE A 106 -9.24 -6.28 1.91
CA PHE A 106 -8.31 -7.28 1.38
C PHE A 106 -7.89 -6.96 -0.05
N ILE A 107 -6.58 -6.93 -0.27
CA ILE A 107 -5.95 -6.94 -1.58
C ILE A 107 -4.95 -8.10 -1.61
N SER A 108 -4.96 -8.87 -2.69
CA SER A 108 -3.85 -9.76 -3.05
C SER A 108 -3.22 -9.29 -4.34
N ALA A 109 -1.89 -9.24 -4.38
CA ALA A 109 -1.12 -8.89 -5.56
C ALA A 109 -0.06 -9.97 -5.85
N GLU A 110 0.14 -10.25 -7.13
CA GLU A 110 1.16 -11.16 -7.65
C GLU A 110 2.23 -10.37 -8.43
N PHE A 111 3.47 -10.86 -8.42
CA PHE A 111 4.68 -10.20 -8.96
C PHE A 111 5.54 -11.17 -9.76
#